data_AF-A0A7S1YN10-F1
#
_entry.id   AF-A0A7S1YN10-F1
#
_cell.length_a   1.000
_cell.length_b   1.000
_cell.length_c   1.000
_cell.angle_alpha   90.00
_cell.angle_beta   90.00
_cell.angle_gamma   90.00
#
_symmetry.space_group_name_H-M   'P 1'
#
loop_
_entity.id
_entity.type
_entity.pdbx_description
1 polymer ?
#
loop_
_entity_poly.entity_id
_entity_poly.type
_entity_poly.pdbx_seq_one_letter_code
_entity_poly.pdbx_strand_id
1 'polypeptide(L)'
;VVSGLDHIMVFTMVQGPNDKPVIHQRTYYVKLKKNPNNSNIPVPFLLPCGPDMDFDIRRSLLAEPDLWKEALKQPQSSHAKKRKIKNLSTNLFGETVGRLHLERQDIAMSIGRKSKALRRAEKAQADEERAALEAELANEKESMGAEFRQQFGFDEEETESRRFKKIKK
;
A
#
# COMPACT_ATOMS: atom_id res chain seq x y z
N VAL A 1 -35.99 31.50 3.33
CA VAL A 1 -35.40 31.82 4.64
C VAL A 1 -35.44 30.53 5.45
N VAL A 2 -34.30 30.04 5.92
CA VAL A 2 -34.25 28.85 6.78
C VAL A 2 -34.84 29.25 8.13
N SER A 3 -36.00 28.69 8.49
CA SER A 3 -36.63 28.92 9.79
C SER A 3 -35.97 28.06 10.86
N GLY A 4 -35.78 28.60 12.06
CA GLY A 4 -35.27 27.86 13.23
C GLY A 4 -33.82 28.16 13.65
N LEU A 5 -33.10 29.03 12.94
CA LEU A 5 -31.76 29.52 13.33
C LEU A 5 -31.83 30.95 13.88
N ASP A 6 -32.54 31.12 15.00
CA ASP A 6 -32.89 32.45 15.51
C ASP A 6 -31.95 32.93 16.64
N HIS A 7 -31.39 32.01 17.43
CA HIS A 7 -30.63 32.35 18.64
C HIS A 7 -29.26 31.66 18.64
N ILE A 8 -28.23 32.37 19.09
CA ILE A 8 -26.87 31.86 19.29
C ILE A 8 -26.48 32.12 20.74
N MET A 9 -25.99 31.09 21.43
CA MET A 9 -25.34 31.23 22.73
C MET A 9 -23.83 31.19 22.53
N VAL A 10 -23.14 32.21 23.04
CA VAL A 10 -21.69 32.35 22.97
C VAL A 10 -21.12 32.17 24.37
N PHE A 11 -20.18 31.25 24.52
CA PHE A 11 -19.41 31.04 25.74
C PHE A 11 -17.98 31.50 25.49
N THR A 12 -17.54 32.55 26.17
CA THR A 12 -16.15 33.03 26.11
C THR A 12 -15.46 32.78 27.43
N MET A 13 -14.25 32.23 27.37
CA MET A 13 -13.39 32.03 28.54
C MET A 13 -12.41 33.19 28.62
N VAL A 14 -12.38 33.86 29.76
CA VAL A 14 -11.45 34.96 30.08
C VAL A 14 -10.66 34.58 31.33
N GLN A 15 -9.39 34.97 31.37
CA GLN A 15 -8.57 34.79 32.57
C GLN A 15 -8.94 35.84 33.60
N GLY A 16 -9.53 35.40 34.72
CA GLY A 16 -9.95 36.26 35.80
C GLY A 16 -8.84 36.55 36.82
N PRO A 17 -9.17 37.27 37.90
CA PRO A 17 -8.24 37.53 38.99
C PRO A 17 -7.77 36.21 39.63
N ASN A 18 -6.46 36.07 39.86
CA ASN A 18 -5.80 34.87 40.41
C ASN A 18 -5.76 33.66 39.45
N ASP A 19 -5.64 33.89 38.14
CA ASP A 19 -5.51 32.86 37.09
C ASP A 19 -6.67 31.85 37.03
N LYS A 20 -7.81 32.17 37.66
CA LYS A 20 -9.02 31.37 37.57
C LYS A 20 -9.79 31.74 36.31
N PRO A 21 -10.25 30.76 35.52
CA PRO A 21 -11.03 31.06 34.33
C PRO A 21 -12.46 31.47 34.70
N VAL A 22 -12.91 32.57 34.10
CA VAL A 22 -14.28 33.07 34.16
C VAL A 22 -14.91 32.81 32.79
N ILE A 23 -16.12 32.23 32.78
CA ILE A 23 -16.84 31.94 31.54
C ILE A 23 -18.00 32.94 31.42
N HIS A 24 -17.98 33.78 30.39
CA HIS A 24 -19.10 34.63 30.05
C HIS A 24 -20.00 33.92 29.06
N GLN A 25 -21.26 33.74 29.43
CA GLN A 25 -22.31 33.34 28.52
C GLN A 25 -23.09 34.57 28.08
N ARG A 26 -23.20 34.74 26.77
CA ARG A 26 -23.98 35.79 26.12
C ARG A 26 -24.93 35.16 25.11
N THR A 27 -26.14 35.71 24.99
CA THR A 27 -27.11 35.24 23.99
C THR A 27 -27.35 36.33 22.96
N TYR A 28 -27.44 35.92 21.70
CA TYR A 28 -27.70 36.83 20.59
C TYR A 28 -28.84 36.30 19.73
N TYR A 29 -29.72 37.20 19.32
CA TYR A 29 -30.70 36.95 18.28
C TYR A 29 -30.10 37.25 16.91
N VAL A 30 -30.26 36.34 15.96
CA VAL A 30 -29.67 36.43 14.61
C VAL A 30 -30.68 37.01 13.63
N LYS A 31 -30.39 38.18 13.08
CA LYS A 31 -31.10 38.75 11.93
C LYS A 31 -30.27 38.59 10.67
N LEU A 32 -30.71 37.73 9.77
CA LEU A 32 -30.07 37.54 8.47
C LEU A 32 -30.42 38.69 7.52
N LYS A 33 -29.42 39.50 7.14
CA LYS A 33 -29.56 40.57 6.15
C LYS A 33 -29.04 40.12 4.78
N LYS A 34 -29.55 40.73 3.71
CA LYS A 34 -29.01 40.53 2.36
C LYS A 34 -27.55 40.99 2.32
N ASN A 35 -26.71 40.19 1.68
CA ASN A 35 -25.29 40.46 1.59
C ASN A 35 -25.04 41.64 0.62
N PRO A 36 -24.26 42.67 1.00
CA PRO A 36 -23.94 43.79 0.12
C PRO A 36 -23.18 43.37 -1.15
N ASN A 37 -22.41 42.28 -1.08
CA ASN A 37 -21.61 41.77 -2.20
C ASN A 37 -22.38 40.85 -3.16
N ASN A 38 -23.72 40.83 -3.07
CA ASN A 38 -24.64 40.03 -3.90
C ASN A 38 -24.32 38.51 -3.95
N SER A 39 -23.73 37.97 -2.88
CA SER A 39 -23.55 36.53 -2.70
C SER A 39 -24.83 35.88 -2.16
N ASN A 40 -25.03 34.60 -2.47
CA ASN A 40 -26.16 33.78 -1.99
C ASN A 40 -26.16 33.53 -0.47
N ILE A 41 -25.08 33.90 0.23
CA ILE A 41 -24.93 33.70 1.68
C ILE A 41 -25.42 34.96 2.41
N PRO A 42 -26.42 34.91 3.30
CA PRO A 42 -26.85 36.07 4.07
C PRO A 42 -25.83 36.48 5.15
N VAL A 43 -25.80 37.77 5.51
CA VAL A 43 -24.92 38.29 6.57
C VAL A 43 -25.67 38.25 7.92
N PRO A 44 -25.10 37.61 8.95
CA PRO A 44 -25.71 37.59 10.28
C PRO A 44 -25.50 38.94 10.98
N PHE A 45 -26.60 39.59 11.35
CA PHE A 45 -26.61 40.75 12.24
C PHE A 45 -27.07 40.29 13.62
N LEU A 46 -26.19 40.38 14.61
CA LEU A 46 -26.45 39.92 15.97
C LEU A 46 -27.08 41.05 16.79
N LEU A 47 -28.19 40.74 17.45
CA LEU A 47 -28.82 41.60 18.44
C LEU A 47 -28.65 40.97 19.82
N PRO A 48 -28.19 41.72 20.83
CA PRO A 48 -28.11 41.19 22.19
C PRO A 48 -29.51 40.80 22.66
N CYS A 49 -29.62 39.56 23.15
CA CYS A 49 -30.84 38.99 23.70
C CYS A 49 -30.44 38.34 25.03
N GLY A 50 -31.21 38.49 26.10
CA GLY A 50 -30.81 37.94 27.40
C GLY A 50 -30.79 36.40 27.42
N PRO A 51 -30.44 35.76 28.55
CA PRO A 51 -29.70 36.27 29.69
C PRO A 51 -28.19 36.31 29.42
N ASP A 52 -27.53 37.29 30.03
CA ASP A 52 -26.07 37.39 30.08
C ASP A 52 -25.62 36.91 31.48
N MET A 53 -24.85 35.83 31.51
CA MET A 53 -24.38 35.22 32.75
C MET A 53 -22.86 35.16 32.79
N ASP A 54 -22.29 35.36 33.97
CA ASP A 54 -20.87 35.20 34.23
C ASP A 54 -20.68 34.05 35.22
N PHE A 55 -19.93 33.04 34.82
CA PHE A 55 -19.70 31.82 35.60
C PHE A 55 -18.28 31.81 36.16
N ASP A 56 -18.19 31.71 37.48
CA ASP A 56 -16.95 31.42 38.18
C ASP A 56 -16.84 29.92 38.48
N ILE A 57 -15.75 29.29 38.06
CA ILE A 57 -15.48 27.89 38.38
C ILE A 57 -15.01 27.79 39.82
N ARG A 58 -15.77 27.08 40.66
CA ARG A 58 -15.45 26.86 42.08
C ARG A 58 -14.90 25.45 42.33
N ARG A 59 -15.79 24.48 42.51
CA ARG A 59 -15.44 23.07 42.78
C ARG A 59 -15.77 22.22 41.55
N SER A 60 -14.89 21.29 41.21
CA SER A 60 -15.11 20.29 40.17
C SER A 60 -15.07 18.89 40.77
N LEU A 61 -16.02 18.05 40.34
CA LEU A 61 -16.00 16.62 40.60
C LEU A 61 -15.97 15.94 39.24
N LEU A 62 -14.81 15.43 38.85
CA LEU A 62 -14.65 14.72 37.59
C LEU A 62 -15.25 13.32 37.71
N ALA A 63 -15.83 12.83 36.62
CA ALA A 63 -16.37 11.48 36.58
C ALA A 63 -15.25 10.43 36.64
N GLU A 64 -15.57 9.28 37.22
CA GLU A 64 -14.71 8.09 37.15
C GLU A 64 -14.53 7.65 35.69
N PRO A 65 -13.34 7.16 35.28
CA PRO A 65 -13.08 6.77 33.90
C PRO A 65 -14.05 5.71 33.36
N ASP A 66 -14.56 4.81 34.20
CA ASP A 66 -15.46 3.74 33.74
C ASP A 66 -16.88 4.26 33.49
N LEU A 67 -17.42 5.09 34.39
CA LEU A 67 -18.70 5.80 34.17
C LEU A 67 -18.64 6.71 32.94
N TRP A 68 -17.51 7.39 32.72
CA TRP A 68 -17.30 8.23 31.54
C TRP A 68 -17.36 7.42 30.23
N LYS A 69 -16.72 6.25 30.19
CA LYS A 69 -16.77 5.35 29.02
C LYS A 69 -18.18 4.85 28.75
N GLU A 70 -18.93 4.50 29.80
CA GLU A 70 -20.31 4.03 29.66
C GLU A 70 -21.23 5.12 29.12
N ALA A 71 -21.12 6.35 29.64
CA ALA A 71 -21.92 7.50 29.19
C ALA A 71 -21.64 7.88 27.71
N LEU A 72 -20.42 7.68 27.23
CA LEU A 72 -20.03 7.95 25.84
C LEU A 72 -20.38 6.82 24.86
N LYS A 73 -20.98 5.73 25.31
CA LYS A 73 -21.35 4.60 24.45
C LYS A 73 -22.52 4.96 23.55
N GLN A 74 -22.26 5.16 22.26
CA GLN A 74 -23.31 5.37 21.26
C GLN A 74 -24.04 4.05 20.94
N PRO A 75 -25.36 4.10 20.67
CA PRO A 75 -26.10 2.90 20.28
C PRO A 75 -25.58 2.35 18.95
N GLN A 76 -25.51 1.02 18.84
CA GLN A 76 -24.99 0.36 17.64
C GLN A 76 -25.83 0.66 16.38
N SER A 77 -27.09 1.08 16.56
CA SER A 77 -27.99 1.50 15.47
C SER A 77 -27.70 2.93 14.96
N SER A 78 -27.15 3.82 15.78
CA SER A 78 -26.80 5.20 15.36
C SER A 78 -25.48 5.28 14.63
N HIS A 79 -24.67 4.22 14.68
CA HIS A 79 -23.57 4.06 13.73
C HIS A 79 -24.19 3.87 12.34
N ALA A 80 -24.40 4.98 11.64
CA ALA A 80 -24.96 5.06 10.29
C ALA A 80 -24.24 4.15 9.27
N LYS A 81 -23.04 3.68 9.62
CA LYS A 81 -22.32 2.64 8.90
C LYS A 81 -22.46 1.35 9.69
N LYS A 82 -23.37 0.46 9.25
CA LYS A 82 -23.26 -0.98 9.54
C LYS A 82 -21.78 -1.33 9.37
N ARG A 83 -21.16 -1.99 10.37
CA ARG A 83 -19.74 -2.37 10.35
C ARG A 83 -19.34 -2.74 8.93
N LYS A 84 -18.48 -1.95 8.30
CA LYS A 84 -18.18 -2.12 6.87
C LYS A 84 -17.55 -3.49 6.68
N ILE A 85 -18.34 -4.43 6.16
CA ILE A 85 -17.85 -5.76 5.82
C ILE A 85 -16.94 -5.58 4.61
N LYS A 86 -15.68 -5.99 4.72
CA LYS A 86 -14.71 -5.87 3.62
C LYS A 86 -15.26 -6.61 2.40
N ASN A 87 -15.05 -6.04 1.22
CA ASN A 87 -15.51 -6.59 -0.05
C ASN A 87 -17.03 -6.68 -0.25
N LEU A 88 -17.85 -6.13 0.66
CA LEU A 88 -19.30 -6.04 0.49
C LEU A 88 -19.72 -4.57 0.39
N SER A 89 -20.42 -4.21 -0.68
CA SER A 89 -20.97 -2.86 -0.88
C SER A 89 -22.46 -2.94 -1.15
N THR A 90 -23.24 -2.01 -0.61
CA THR A 90 -24.67 -1.86 -0.93
C THR A 90 -24.83 -0.75 -1.96
N ASN A 91 -25.50 -1.02 -3.07
CA ASN A 91 -25.76 -0.04 -4.12
C ASN A 91 -26.89 0.93 -3.71
N LEU A 92 -27.10 2.02 -4.45
CA LEU A 92 -28.20 2.99 -4.22
C LEU A 92 -29.58 2.31 -4.23
N PHE A 93 -29.72 1.24 -5.01
CA PHE A 93 -30.94 0.42 -5.10
C PHE A 93 -31.07 -0.63 -3.98
N GLY A 94 -30.13 -0.70 -3.03
CA GLY A 94 -30.19 -1.63 -1.89
C GLY A 94 -29.61 -3.02 -2.15
N GLU A 95 -29.12 -3.31 -3.36
CA GLU A 95 -28.48 -4.58 -3.70
C GLU A 95 -27.09 -4.72 -3.04
N THR A 96 -26.78 -5.91 -2.51
CA THR A 96 -25.46 -6.21 -1.92
C THR A 96 -24.54 -6.86 -2.95
N VAL A 97 -23.46 -6.16 -3.33
CA VAL A 97 -22.45 -6.62 -4.28
C VAL A 97 -21.17 -7.01 -3.54
N GLY A 98 -20.69 -8.23 -3.80
CA GLY A 98 -19.41 -8.76 -3.31
C GLY A 98 -18.28 -8.57 -4.33
N ARG A 99 -17.10 -8.09 -3.90
CA ARG A 99 -15.90 -8.00 -4.76
C ARG A 99 -14.93 -9.13 -4.49
N LEU A 100 -14.74 -10.02 -5.46
CA LEU A 100 -13.67 -11.00 -5.46
C LEU A 100 -12.40 -10.36 -6.04
N HIS A 101 -11.31 -10.36 -5.27
CA HIS A 101 -10.01 -9.89 -5.75
C HIS A 101 -9.19 -11.12 -6.14
N LEU A 102 -9.00 -11.32 -7.45
CA LEU A 102 -8.14 -12.38 -7.97
C LEU A 102 -6.70 -11.87 -8.02
N GLU A 103 -5.76 -12.70 -7.58
CA GLU A 103 -4.34 -12.42 -7.74
C GLU A 103 -3.93 -12.60 -9.22
N ARG A 104 -2.83 -11.93 -9.60
CA ARG A 104 -2.23 -12.11 -10.93
C ARG A 104 -1.68 -13.53 -11.03
N GLN A 105 -2.15 -14.29 -12.01
CA GLN A 105 -1.69 -15.66 -12.26
C GLN A 105 -0.53 -15.66 -13.27
N ASP A 106 0.68 -15.96 -12.83
CA ASP A 106 1.85 -16.10 -13.72
C ASP A 106 1.94 -17.53 -14.28
N ILE A 107 1.34 -17.75 -15.45
CA ILE A 107 1.26 -19.07 -16.12
C ILE A 107 2.62 -19.49 -16.70
N ALA A 108 3.52 -18.54 -16.94
CA ALA A 108 4.83 -18.80 -17.54
C ALA A 108 5.73 -19.70 -16.69
N MET A 109 5.56 -19.72 -15.36
CA MET A 109 6.31 -20.62 -14.48
C MET A 109 5.73 -22.05 -14.46
N SER A 110 4.48 -22.23 -14.88
CA SER A 110 3.85 -23.55 -14.93
C SER A 110 4.25 -24.27 -16.21
N ILE A 111 5.33 -25.04 -16.13
CA ILE A 111 5.69 -26.00 -17.18
C ILE A 111 4.76 -27.21 -17.05
N GLY A 112 3.98 -27.48 -18.11
CA GLY A 112 3.17 -28.70 -18.19
C GLY A 112 4.03 -29.97 -18.20
N ARG A 113 3.42 -31.14 -17.98
CA ARG A 113 4.13 -32.41 -18.02
C ARG A 113 4.76 -32.64 -19.42
N LYS A 114 6.10 -32.67 -19.50
CA LYS A 114 6.80 -33.01 -20.75
C LYS A 114 6.49 -34.45 -21.14
N SER A 115 5.87 -34.63 -22.31
CA SER A 115 5.56 -35.94 -22.87
C SER A 115 6.82 -36.68 -23.32
N LYS A 116 6.73 -38.01 -23.47
CA LYS A 116 7.86 -38.85 -23.90
C LYS A 116 8.39 -38.43 -25.29
N ALA A 117 7.52 -37.94 -26.16
CA ALA A 117 7.90 -37.44 -27.49
C ALA A 117 8.81 -36.21 -27.39
N LEU A 118 8.45 -35.22 -26.57
CA LEU A 118 9.22 -33.99 -26.40
C LEU A 118 10.59 -34.25 -25.74
N ARG A 119 10.64 -35.17 -24.76
CA ARG A 119 11.92 -35.57 -24.12
C ARG A 119 12.86 -36.30 -25.08
N ARG A 120 12.33 -37.00 -26.09
CA ARG A 120 13.15 -37.65 -27.12
C ARG A 120 13.66 -36.66 -28.16
N ALA A 121 12.85 -35.68 -28.53
CA ALA A 121 13.24 -34.62 -29.46
C ALA A 121 14.37 -33.75 -28.89
N GLU A 122 14.26 -33.30 -27.64
CA GLU A 122 15.34 -32.53 -26.96
C GLU A 122 16.64 -33.34 -26.85
N LYS A 123 16.54 -34.64 -26.58
CA LYS A 123 17.72 -35.51 -26.47
C LYS A 123 18.42 -35.67 -27.84
N ALA A 124 17.66 -35.87 -28.91
CA ALA A 124 18.23 -36.00 -30.25
C ALA A 124 18.95 -34.72 -30.68
N GLN A 125 18.39 -33.54 -30.39
CA GLN A 125 19.03 -32.25 -30.67
C GLN A 125 20.31 -32.06 -29.85
N ALA A 126 20.30 -32.39 -28.56
CA ALA A 126 21.50 -32.31 -27.72
C ALA A 126 22.61 -33.27 -28.15
N ASP A 127 22.25 -34.48 -28.62
CA ASP A 127 23.21 -35.46 -29.14
C ASP A 127 23.83 -34.97 -30.47
N GLU A 128 23.06 -34.28 -31.33
CA GLU A 128 23.52 -33.68 -32.59
C GLU A 128 24.44 -32.48 -32.36
N GLU A 129 24.09 -31.57 -31.45
CA GLU A 129 24.94 -30.43 -31.06
C GLU A 129 26.26 -30.89 -30.44
N ARG A 130 26.22 -31.95 -29.63
CA ARG A 130 27.43 -32.53 -29.03
C ARG A 130 28.34 -33.16 -30.07
N ALA A 131 27.78 -33.86 -31.06
CA ALA A 131 28.54 -34.44 -32.15
C ALA A 131 29.19 -33.35 -33.04
N ALA A 132 28.49 -32.25 -33.28
CA ALA A 132 29.03 -31.10 -34.00
C ALA A 132 30.21 -30.45 -33.25
N LEU A 133 30.07 -30.22 -31.94
CA LEU A 133 31.15 -29.70 -31.10
C LEU A 133 32.36 -30.64 -31.07
N GLU A 134 32.15 -31.95 -31.00
CA GLU A 134 33.24 -32.93 -30.99
C GLU A 134 34.01 -32.96 -32.32
N ALA A 135 33.30 -32.75 -33.45
CA ALA A 135 33.93 -32.64 -34.77
C ALA A 135 34.73 -31.34 -34.94
N GLU A 136 34.22 -30.20 -34.44
CA GLU A 136 34.98 -28.94 -34.44
C GLU A 136 36.24 -29.04 -33.57
N LEU A 137 36.13 -29.62 -32.38
CA LEU A 137 37.25 -29.82 -31.46
C LEU A 137 38.28 -30.81 -32.03
N ALA A 138 37.86 -31.80 -32.81
CA ALA A 138 38.76 -32.70 -33.54
C ALA A 138 39.52 -31.97 -34.64
N ASN A 139 38.84 -31.14 -35.44
CA ASN A 139 39.47 -30.33 -36.47
C ASN A 139 40.47 -29.30 -35.88
N GLU A 140 40.13 -28.68 -34.75
CA GLU A 140 41.04 -27.78 -34.03
C GLU A 140 42.25 -28.51 -33.44
N LYS A 141 42.08 -29.74 -32.95
CA LYS A 141 43.20 -30.56 -32.48
C LYS A 141 44.12 -30.99 -33.62
N GLU A 142 43.56 -31.33 -34.78
CA GLU A 142 44.34 -31.67 -35.97
C GLU A 142 45.09 -30.46 -36.53
N SER A 143 44.47 -29.28 -36.56
CA SER A 143 45.14 -28.04 -37.00
C SER A 143 46.23 -27.62 -36.02
N MET A 144 45.98 -27.64 -34.71
CA MET A 144 47.00 -27.34 -33.71
C MET A 144 48.16 -28.35 -33.74
N GLY A 145 47.88 -29.64 -33.94
CA GLY A 145 48.92 -30.67 -34.09
C GLY A 145 49.77 -30.49 -35.34
N ALA A 146 49.20 -29.99 -36.44
CA ALA A 146 49.92 -29.69 -37.67
C ALA A 146 50.80 -28.43 -37.54
N GLU A 147 50.32 -27.40 -36.85
CA GLU A 147 51.10 -26.18 -36.55
C GLU A 147 52.25 -26.48 -35.58
N PHE A 148 52.02 -27.30 -34.55
CA PHE A 148 53.06 -27.75 -33.62
C PHE A 148 54.19 -28.51 -34.32
N ARG A 149 53.85 -29.41 -35.27
CA ARG A 149 54.82 -30.12 -36.11
C ARG A 149 55.68 -29.19 -36.95
N GLN A 150 55.09 -28.16 -37.56
CA GLN A 150 55.84 -27.20 -38.37
C GLN A 150 56.77 -26.33 -37.53
N GLN A 151 56.36 -25.94 -36.32
CA GLN A 151 57.12 -25.07 -35.43
C GLN A 151 58.32 -25.78 -34.78
N PHE A 152 58.16 -27.05 -34.38
CA PHE A 152 59.15 -27.77 -33.57
C PHE A 152 59.81 -28.98 -34.26
N GLY A 153 59.30 -29.43 -35.41
CA GLY A 153 59.92 -30.50 -36.21
C GLY A 153 59.77 -31.92 -35.62
N PHE A 154 58.85 -32.13 -34.67
CA PHE A 154 58.49 -33.43 -34.09
C PHE A 154 57.02 -33.42 -33.62
N ASP A 155 56.40 -34.60 -33.48
CA ASP A 155 55.01 -34.74 -33.04
C ASP A 155 54.85 -34.51 -31.53
N GLU A 156 53.77 -33.84 -31.12
CA GLU A 156 53.50 -33.52 -29.71
C GLU A 156 53.36 -34.78 -28.83
N GLU A 157 52.76 -35.86 -29.36
CA GLU A 157 52.63 -37.18 -28.71
C GLU A 157 53.99 -37.88 -28.46
N GLU A 158 55.00 -37.58 -29.29
CA GLU A 158 56.37 -38.07 -29.10
C GLU A 158 57.08 -37.35 -27.93
N THR A 159 56.67 -36.14 -27.59
CA THR A 159 57.28 -35.39 -26.48
C THR A 159 56.77 -35.84 -25.11
N GLU A 160 55.48 -36.16 -24.98
CA GLU A 160 54.91 -36.70 -23.74
C GLU A 160 55.48 -38.07 -23.40
N SER A 161 55.62 -38.95 -24.41
CA SER A 161 56.23 -40.27 -24.25
C SER A 161 57.74 -40.19 -23.92
N ARG A 162 58.48 -39.20 -24.46
CA ARG A 162 59.87 -38.90 -24.07
C ARG A 162 59.99 -38.32 -22.65
N ARG A 163 59.07 -37.43 -22.23
CA ARG A 163 59.00 -36.91 -20.84
C ARG A 163 58.74 -38.02 -19.82
N PHE A 164 57.79 -38.91 -20.07
CA PHE A 164 57.51 -40.06 -19.19
C PHE A 164 58.67 -41.07 -19.12
N LYS A 165 59.41 -41.30 -20.21
CA LYS A 165 60.63 -42.12 -20.19
C LYS A 165 61.78 -41.48 -19.41
N LYS A 166 61.87 -40.15 -19.33
CA LYS A 166 62.93 -39.42 -18.60
C LYS A 166 62.68 -39.34 -17.08
N ILE A 167 61.42 -39.40 -16.64
CA ILE A 167 61.03 -39.38 -15.22
C ILE A 167 61.20 -40.75 -14.54
N LYS A 168 61.29 -41.85 -15.31
CA LYS A 168 61.53 -43.22 -14.80
C LYS A 168 63.02 -43.60 -14.64
N LYS A 169 63.93 -42.62 -14.52
CA LYS A 169 65.33 -42.83 -14.14
C LYS A 169 65.66 -42.08 -12.85
#